data_AF-A0A1X1TYQ9-F1
#
_entry.id   AF-A0A1X1TYQ9-F1
#
_cell.length_a   1.000
_cell.length_b   1.000
_cell.length_c   1.000
_cell.angle_alpha   90.00
_cell.angle_beta   90.00
_cell.angle_gamma   90.00
#
_symmetry.space_group_name_H-M   'P 1'
#
loop_
_entity.id
_entity.type
_entity.pdbx_description
1 polymer ?
#
loop_
_entity_poly.entity_id
_entity_poly.type
_entity_poly.pdbx_seq_one_letter_code
_entity_poly.pdbx_strand_id
1 'polypeptide(L)'
;MILFVFVGLGLFVWVTVLGGVAIAFNILTQHESPIRSGLGPAGMLLSSFGFFVAPAIIGALVGAVYVSASQPSPRSIGKRMEHIESKLRPRQSGR
;
A
#
# COMPACT_ATOMS: atom_id res chain seq x y z
N MET A 1 9.72 4.52 -2.79
CA MET A 1 8.88 4.26 -1.60
C MET A 1 9.45 4.92 -0.35
N ILE A 2 10.66 4.55 0.09
CA ILE A 2 11.29 5.10 1.31
C ILE A 2 11.33 6.64 1.35
N LEU A 3 11.68 7.29 0.24
CA LEU A 3 11.67 8.76 0.16
C LEU A 3 10.30 9.37 0.48
N PHE A 4 9.22 8.86 -0.11
CA PHE A 4 7.87 9.38 0.13
C PHE A 4 7.39 9.13 1.57
N VAL A 5 7.81 8.02 2.17
CA VAL A 5 7.53 7.75 3.60
C VAL A 5 8.22 8.80 4.46
N PHE A 6 9.50 9.11 4.22
CA PHE A 6 10.21 10.15 4.97
C PHE A 6 9.64 11.55 4.74
N VAL A 7 9.27 11.89 3.50
CA VAL A 7 8.60 13.17 3.19
C VAL A 7 7.26 13.28 3.90
N GLY A 8 6.43 12.23 3.84
CA GLY A 8 5.14 12.18 4.54
C GLY A 8 5.30 12.31 6.05
N LEU A 9 6.26 11.58 6.64
CA LEU A 9 6.57 11.67 8.07
C LEU A 9 7.03 13.07 8.46
N GLY A 10 7.91 13.68 7.66
CA GLY A 10 8.40 15.04 7.89
C GLY A 10 7.27 16.08 7.83
N LEU A 11 6.39 16.00 6.83
CA LEU A 11 5.21 16.86 6.74
C LEU A 11 4.26 16.65 7.93
N PHE A 12 4.03 15.40 8.34
CA PHE A 12 3.17 15.09 9.48
C PHE A 12 3.74 15.66 10.78
N VAL A 13 5.04 15.47 11.04
CA VAL A 13 5.72 16.02 12.22
C VAL A 13 5.70 17.55 12.18
N TRP A 14 5.95 18.16 11.02
CA TRP A 14 5.92 19.61 10.89
C TRP A 14 4.54 20.19 11.23
N VAL A 15 3.47 19.64 10.66
CA VAL A 15 2.10 20.07 10.98
C VAL A 15 1.75 19.77 12.44
N THR A 16 2.22 18.64 12.98
CA THR A 16 2.03 18.28 14.39
C THR A 16 2.67 19.30 15.33
N VAL A 17 3.87 19.80 15.01
CA VAL A 17 4.57 20.83 15.81
C VAL A 17 3.80 22.15 15.78
N LEU A 18 3.11 22.48 14.68
CA LEU A 18 2.39 23.74 14.53
C LEU A 18 0.95 23.72 15.10
N GLY A 19 0.21 22.62 14.92
CA GLY A 19 -1.22 22.54 15.24
C GLY A 19 -1.61 21.33 16.10
N GLY A 20 -0.66 20.47 16.46
CA GLY A 20 -0.91 19.25 17.22
C GLY A 20 -1.24 18.03 16.36
N VAL A 21 -1.11 16.85 16.98
CA VAL A 21 -1.28 15.54 16.32
C VAL A 21 -2.69 15.38 15.74
N ALA A 22 -3.72 15.80 16.46
CA ALA A 22 -5.11 15.63 16.04
C ALA A 22 -5.41 16.37 14.73
N ILE A 23 -4.95 17.62 14.61
CA ILE A 23 -5.14 18.42 13.41
C ILE A 23 -4.33 17.84 12.25
N ALA A 24 -3.07 17.47 12.48
CA ALA A 24 -2.24 16.84 11.46
C ALA A 24 -2.87 15.54 10.92
N PHE A 25 -3.41 14.71 11.82
CA PHE A 25 -4.10 13.48 11.45
C PHE A 25 -5.38 13.76 10.65
N ASN A 26 -6.21 14.72 11.09
CA ASN A 26 -7.43 15.09 10.37
C ASN A 26 -7.15 15.65 8.98
N ILE A 27 -6.11 16.48 8.83
CA ILE A 27 -5.68 17.00 7.52
C ILE A 27 -5.16 15.88 6.63
N LEU A 28 -4.29 15.00 7.16
CA LEU A 28 -3.74 13.87 6.40
C LEU A 28 -4.87 12.94 5.89
N THR A 29 -5.84 12.65 6.76
CA THR A 29 -6.99 11.78 6.47
C THR A 29 -8.15 12.50 5.76
N GLN A 30 -7.98 13.78 5.43
CA GLN A 30 -8.98 14.61 4.74
C GLN A 30 -10.29 14.81 5.50
N HIS A 31 -10.31 14.57 6.83
CA HIS A 31 -11.45 14.92 7.69
C HIS A 31 -11.54 16.41 7.97
N GLU A 32 -10.45 17.14 7.77
CA GLU A 32 -10.38 18.59 7.95
C GLU A 32 -9.74 19.28 6.76
N SER A 33 -10.33 20.39 6.33
CA SER A 33 -9.78 21.20 5.26
C SER A 33 -8.51 21.93 5.74
N PRO A 34 -7.40 21.86 4.99
CA PRO A 34 -6.17 22.55 5.34
C PRO A 34 -6.36 24.08 5.42
N ILE A 35 -7.34 24.64 4.70
CA ILE A 35 -7.65 26.08 4.70
C ILE A 35 -8.26 26.50 6.05
N ARG A 36 -9.10 25.67 6.65
CA ARG A 36 -9.74 25.96 7.95
C ARG A 36 -8.78 25.87 9.12
N SER A 37 -7.75 25.03 9.01
CA SER A 37 -6.78 24.78 10.09
C SER A 37 -5.85 25.96 10.40
N GLY A 38 -5.74 26.95 9.51
CA GLY A 38 -4.84 28.09 9.69
C GLY A 38 -3.34 27.76 9.61
N LEU A 39 -2.96 26.52 9.25
CA LEU A 39 -1.58 26.03 9.22
C LEU A 39 -0.80 26.40 7.94
N GLY A 40 -1.42 27.22 7.07
CA GLY A 40 -0.80 27.77 5.87
C GLY A 40 -0.25 26.68 4.91
N PRO A 41 0.95 26.88 4.35
CA PRO A 41 1.55 25.93 3.41
C PRO A 41 1.75 24.53 3.98
N ALA A 42 2.03 24.40 5.28
CA ALA A 42 2.25 23.10 5.91
C ALA A 42 1.00 22.23 5.85
N GLY A 43 -0.16 22.79 6.19
CA GLY A 43 -1.45 22.10 6.07
C GLY A 43 -1.78 21.73 4.63
N MET A 44 -1.54 22.64 3.67
CA MET A 44 -1.80 22.39 2.25
C MET A 44 -0.93 21.28 1.67
N LEU A 45 0.36 21.25 2.00
CA LEU A 45 1.29 20.20 1.58
C LEU A 45 0.93 18.86 2.19
N LEU A 46 0.58 18.82 3.49
CA LEU A 46 0.17 17.58 4.15
C LEU A 46 -1.16 17.05 3.59
N SER A 47 -2.14 17.92 3.35
CA SER A 47 -3.40 17.53 2.71
C SER A 47 -3.17 16.98 1.29
N SER A 48 -2.36 17.66 0.48
CA SER A 48 -2.02 17.21 -0.88
C SER A 48 -1.32 15.85 -0.87
N PHE A 49 -0.37 15.67 0.06
CA PHE A 49 0.27 14.37 0.27
C PHE A 49 -0.73 13.30 0.69
N GLY A 50 -1.61 13.61 1.65
CA GLY A 50 -2.67 12.73 2.13
C GLY A 50 -3.69 12.33 1.06
N PHE A 51 -3.92 13.18 0.07
CA PHE A 51 -4.87 12.91 -1.03
C PHE A 51 -4.22 12.13 -2.18
N PHE A 52 -3.06 12.56 -2.68
CA PHE A 52 -2.46 11.98 -3.89
C PHE A 52 -1.49 10.83 -3.59
N VAL A 53 -0.74 10.91 -2.51
CA VAL A 53 0.43 10.04 -2.28
C VAL A 53 0.13 8.94 -1.27
N ALA A 54 -0.49 9.29 -0.14
CA ALA A 54 -0.78 8.32 0.92
C ALA A 54 -1.66 7.14 0.46
N PRO A 55 -2.74 7.32 -0.32
CA PRO A 55 -3.58 6.21 -0.78
C PRO A 55 -2.82 5.28 -1.73
N ALA A 56 -1.97 5.83 -2.60
CA ALA A 56 -1.15 5.04 -3.52
C ALA A 56 -0.11 4.19 -2.77
N ILE A 57 0.53 4.74 -1.73
CA ILE A 57 1.46 4.00 -0.87
C ILE A 57 0.73 2.87 -0.15
N ILE A 58 -0.42 3.16 0.47
CA ILE A 58 -1.20 2.15 1.19
C ILE A 58 -1.66 1.05 0.23
N GLY A 59 -2.19 1.41 -0.94
CA GLY A 59 -2.61 0.46 -1.96
C GLY A 59 -1.45 -0.42 -2.46
N ALA A 60 -0.27 0.17 -2.69
CA ALA A 60 0.91 -0.59 -3.10
C ALA A 60 1.39 -1.57 -2.02
N LEU A 61 1.36 -1.17 -0.74
CA LEU A 61 1.72 -2.04 0.38
C LEU A 61 0.72 -3.20 0.54
N VAL A 62 -0.57 -2.90 0.52
CA VAL A 62 -1.63 -3.93 0.60
C VAL A 62 -1.53 -4.88 -0.59
N GLY A 63 -1.31 -4.36 -1.80
CA GLY A 63 -1.10 -5.16 -3.00
C GLY A 63 0.13 -6.07 -2.91
N ALA A 64 1.25 -5.53 -2.41
CA ALA A 64 2.47 -6.31 -2.21
C ALA A 64 2.24 -7.45 -1.20
N VAL A 65 1.62 -7.17 -0.05
CA VAL A 65 1.28 -8.18 0.96
C VAL A 65 0.34 -9.23 0.38
N TYR A 66 -0.69 -8.81 -0.35
CA TYR A 66 -1.64 -9.73 -0.98
C TYR A 66 -0.96 -10.64 -2.00
N VAL A 67 -0.12 -10.11 -2.88
CA VAL A 67 0.63 -10.89 -3.85
C VAL A 67 1.56 -11.87 -3.14
N SER A 68 2.36 -11.41 -2.18
CA SER A 68 3.26 -12.27 -1.41
C SER A 68 2.54 -13.39 -0.67
N ALA A 69 1.35 -13.13 -0.11
CA ALA A 69 0.53 -14.15 0.54
C ALA A 69 -0.14 -15.12 -0.46
N SER A 70 -0.44 -14.65 -1.68
CA SER A 70 -1.14 -15.43 -2.70
C SER A 70 -0.22 -16.19 -3.64
N GLN A 71 1.10 -15.97 -3.60
CA GLN A 71 2.04 -16.70 -4.45
C GLN A 71 2.09 -18.18 -4.02
N PRO A 72 1.68 -19.12 -4.89
CA PRO A 72 1.80 -20.54 -4.57
C PRO A 72 3.28 -20.90 -4.44
N SER A 73 3.63 -21.61 -3.37
CA SER A 73 5.01 -22.05 -3.17
C SER A 73 5.52 -22.79 -4.41
N PRO A 74 6.80 -22.65 -4.80
CA PRO A 74 7.35 -23.35 -5.97
C PRO A 74 7.11 -24.87 -5.94
N ARG A 75 7.10 -25.47 -4.73
CA ARG A 75 6.74 -26.89 -4.52
C ARG A 75 5.28 -27.21 -4.84
N SER A 76 4.35 -26.30 -4.56
CA SER A 76 2.92 -26.49 -4.88
C SER A 76 2.62 -26.34 -6.37
N ILE A 77 3.39 -25.48 -7.07
CA ILE A 77 3.31 -25.35 -8.53
C ILE A 77 3.83 -26.62 -9.20
N GLY A 78 4.98 -27.15 -8.78
CA GLY A 78 5.53 -28.42 -9.28
C GLY A 78 4.56 -29.59 -9.13
N LYS A 79 3.96 -29.75 -7.94
CA LYS A 79 2.94 -30.79 -7.70
C LYS A 79 1.67 -30.60 -8.52
N ARG A 80 1.22 -29.35 -8.76
CA ARG A 80 0.09 -29.06 -9.66
C ARG A 80 0.44 -29.39 -11.11
N MET A 81 1.66 -29.07 -11.55
CA MET A 81 2.14 -29.37 -12.89
C MET A 81 2.22 -30.89 -13.12
N GLU A 82 2.81 -31.65 -12.20
CA GLU A 82 2.84 -33.12 -12.23
C GLU A 82 1.42 -33.72 -12.22
N HIS A 83 0.51 -33.14 -11.44
CA HIS A 83 -0.88 -33.60 -11.39
C HIS A 83 -1.65 -33.30 -12.69
N ILE A 84 -1.31 -32.23 -13.39
CA ILE A 84 -1.88 -31.87 -14.70
C ILE A 84 -1.27 -32.75 -15.79
N GLU A 85 0.04 -32.97 -15.77
CA GLU A 85 0.75 -33.82 -16.73
C GLU A 85 0.31 -35.28 -16.64
N SER A 86 0.10 -35.80 -15.41
CA SER A 86 -0.46 -37.14 -15.20
C SER A 86 -1.92 -37.29 -15.64
N LYS A 87 -2.69 -36.19 -15.75
CA LYS A 87 -4.05 -36.20 -16.34
C LYS A 87 -4.05 -36.07 -17.86
N LEU A 88 -3.04 -35.41 -18.44
CA LEU A 88 -2.90 -35.18 -19.88
C LEU A 88 -2.17 -36.32 -20.61
N ARG A 89 -1.49 -37.22 -19.91
CA ARG A 89 -1.07 -38.52 -20.46
C ARG A 89 -2.21 -39.52 -20.32
N PRO A 90 -3.08 -39.71 -21.33
CA PRO A 90 -3.90 -40.91 -21.36
C PRO A 90 -2.97 -42.12 -21.37
N ARG A 91 -3.33 -43.14 -20.61
CA ARG A 91 -2.62 -44.41 -20.50
C ARG A 91 -2.21 -44.93 -21.88
N GLN A 92 -0.97 -44.65 -22.31
CA GLN A 92 -0.25 -45.52 -23.23
C GLN A 92 0.19 -46.75 -22.44
N SER A 93 -0.77 -47.60 -22.10
CA SER A 93 -0.50 -48.94 -21.58
C SER A 93 -1.76 -49.76 -21.76
N GLY A 94 -1.79 -50.57 -22.82
CA GLY A 94 -2.81 -51.58 -22.98
C GLY A 94 -3.04 -52.02 -24.42
N ARG A 95 -2.12 -52.88 -24.89
CA ARG A 95 -2.17 -53.73 -26.11
C ARG A 95 -1.77 -53.11 -27.43
#